data_AF-A0A7C1D2I3-F1
#
_entry.id   AF-A0A7C1D2I3-F1
#
_cell.length_a   1.000
_cell.length_b   1.000
_cell.length_c   1.000
_cell.angle_alpha   90.00
_cell.angle_beta   90.00
_cell.angle_gamma   90.00
#
_symmetry.space_group_name_H-M   'P 1'
#
loop_
_entity.id
_entity.type
_entity.pdbx_description
1 polymer ?
#
loop_
_entity_poly.entity_id
_entity_poly.type
_entity_poly.pdbx_seq_one_letter_code
_entity_poly.pdbx_strand_id
1 'polypeptide(L)'
;MSKKVLIWLLIFSLLLNFAVVVTFAYFRWIKAESRPETRFHERPRKSFQERLNLSDEQMRQMGELRAKLFTEIRPIKAQIFDHRMELIDLVARDSVDSKQLYQKIELITDLEKQIHLKTTENLLLYRTILTPEQREIFIKLVMGKMFGGEREASRHQRLKKMRLNPDSVKIK
;
A
#
# COMPACT_ATOMS: atom_id res chain seq x y z
N MET A 1 0.11 58.99 27.70
CA MET A 1 0.89 57.89 28.32
C MET A 1 2.31 58.37 28.60
N SER A 2 2.91 57.95 29.71
CA SER A 2 4.29 58.36 30.03
C SER A 2 5.29 57.63 29.10
N LYS A 3 6.36 58.32 28.69
CA LYS A 3 7.41 57.74 27.83
C LYS A 3 7.98 56.43 28.41
N LYS A 4 8.04 56.33 29.73
CA LYS A 4 8.47 55.12 30.45
C LYS A 4 7.52 53.94 30.21
N VAL A 5 6.21 54.17 30.28
CA VAL A 5 5.20 53.11 30.00
C VAL A 5 5.28 52.66 28.54
N LEU A 6 5.50 53.59 27.61
CA LEU A 6 5.66 53.25 26.19
C LEU A 6 6.91 52.39 25.94
N ILE A 7 8.02 52.71 26.61
CA ILE A 7 9.27 51.93 26.54
C ILE A 7 9.06 50.53 27.13
N TRP A 8 8.39 50.41 28.27
CA TRP A 8 8.10 49.10 28.87
C TRP A 8 7.19 48.23 27.99
N LEU A 9 6.18 48.82 27.34
CA LEU A 9 5.33 48.09 26.40
C LEU A 9 6.10 47.61 25.16
N LEU A 10 7.01 48.42 24.65
CA LEU A 10 7.89 48.03 23.53
C LEU A 10 8.81 46.87 23.90
N ILE A 11 9.46 46.94 25.07
CA ILE A 11 10.32 45.85 25.56
C ILE A 11 9.52 44.56 25.74
N PHE A 12 8.33 44.64 26.34
CA PHE A 12 7.48 43.48 26.55
C PHE A 12 7.03 42.86 25.21
N SER A 13 6.62 43.68 24.25
CA SER A 13 6.23 43.21 22.92
C SER A 13 7.40 42.54 22.19
N LEU A 14 8.61 43.10 22.31
CA LEU A 14 9.81 42.53 21.70
C LEU A 14 10.15 41.16 22.31
N LEU A 15 10.09 41.04 23.64
CA LEU A 15 10.34 39.77 24.34
C LEU A 15 9.31 38.70 23.97
N LEU A 16 8.04 39.07 23.85
CA LEU A 16 6.98 38.14 23.45
C LEU A 16 7.20 37.61 22.02
N ASN A 17 7.54 38.49 21.07
CA ASN A 17 7.85 38.08 19.70
C ASN A 17 9.10 37.19 19.65
N PHE A 18 10.13 37.53 20.42
CA PHE A 18 11.35 36.72 20.50
C PHE A 18 11.07 35.31 21.06
N ALA A 19 10.25 35.19 22.10
CA ALA A 19 9.84 33.92 22.66
C ALA A 19 9.10 33.03 21.65
N VAL A 20 8.22 33.61 20.81
CA VAL A 20 7.52 32.89 19.74
C VAL A 20 8.50 32.35 18.70
N VAL A 21 9.46 33.17 18.24
CA VAL A 21 10.45 32.77 17.24
C VAL A 21 11.39 31.67 17.78
N VAL A 22 11.88 31.82 19.02
CA VAL A 22 12.73 30.81 19.68
C VAL A 22 11.97 29.49 19.86
N THR A 23 10.72 29.55 20.31
CA THR A 23 9.88 28.37 20.47
C THR A 23 9.64 27.68 19.12
N PHE A 24 9.29 28.44 18.08
CA PHE A 24 9.08 27.90 16.74
C PHE A 24 10.35 27.26 16.18
N ALA A 25 11.51 27.91 16.31
CA ALA A 25 12.80 27.37 15.87
C ALA A 25 13.18 26.09 16.64
N TYR A 26 12.96 26.06 17.96
CA TYR A 26 13.21 24.89 18.79
C TYR A 26 12.35 23.68 18.37
N PHE A 27 11.05 23.88 18.13
CA PHE A 27 10.18 22.79 17.67
C PHE A 27 10.45 22.37 16.22
N ARG A 28 10.82 23.33 15.34
CA ARG A 28 11.02 23.09 13.91
C ARG A 28 12.35 22.41 13.59
N TRP A 29 13.44 22.82 14.24
CA TRP A 29 14.79 22.32 13.92
C TRP A 29 15.32 21.34 14.97
N ILE A 30 15.19 21.64 16.26
CA ILE A 30 15.79 20.81 17.32
C ILE A 30 14.92 19.58 17.63
N LYS A 31 13.59 19.73 17.71
CA LYS A 31 12.69 18.59 17.98
C LYS A 31 12.39 17.74 16.74
N ALA A 32 12.60 18.26 15.52
CA ALA A 32 12.48 17.48 14.29
C ALA A 32 13.58 16.41 14.18
N GLU A 33 14.77 16.68 14.73
CA GLU A 33 15.88 15.74 14.81
C GLU A 33 15.71 14.73 15.96
N SER A 34 14.83 15.03 16.92
CA SER A 34 14.46 14.16 18.05
C SER A 34 13.12 13.44 17.86
N ARG A 35 12.57 13.38 16.63
CA ARG A 35 11.62 12.30 16.35
C ARG A 35 12.45 11.03 16.52
N PRO A 36 12.15 10.14 17.49
CA PRO A 36 12.71 8.81 17.39
C PRO A 36 12.25 8.35 16.02
N GLU A 37 13.19 8.16 15.10
CA GLU A 37 12.89 7.36 13.93
C GLU A 37 12.25 6.11 14.54
N THR A 38 10.96 5.91 14.29
CA THR A 38 10.44 4.57 14.27
C THR A 38 11.14 3.91 13.09
N ARG A 39 12.45 3.66 13.25
CA ARG A 39 13.13 2.50 12.72
C ARG A 39 12.34 1.36 13.32
N PHE A 40 11.20 1.06 12.69
CA PHE A 40 10.90 -0.33 12.46
C PHE A 40 12.20 -0.87 11.88
N HIS A 41 13.00 -1.49 12.73
CA HIS A 41 13.98 -2.46 12.30
C HIS A 41 13.15 -3.58 11.66
N GLU A 42 12.62 -3.31 10.47
CA GLU A 42 12.15 -4.34 9.58
C GLU A 42 13.41 -5.15 9.32
N ARG A 43 13.53 -6.29 10.01
CA ARG A 43 14.46 -7.33 9.61
C ARG A 43 14.31 -7.46 8.10
N PRO A 44 15.41 -7.47 7.32
CA PRO A 44 15.33 -7.54 5.88
C PRO A 44 14.43 -8.72 5.52
N ARG A 45 13.23 -8.41 5.01
CA ARG A 45 12.28 -9.44 4.62
C ARG A 45 12.93 -10.15 3.46
N LYS A 46 13.26 -11.44 3.65
CA LYS A 46 13.82 -12.28 2.60
C LYS A 46 13.07 -12.01 1.30
N SER A 47 13.83 -11.74 0.24
CA SER A 47 13.26 -11.45 -1.06
C SER A 47 12.36 -12.61 -1.50
N PHE A 48 11.40 -12.34 -2.38
CA PHE A 48 10.53 -13.39 -2.91
C PHE A 48 11.33 -14.52 -3.57
N GLN A 49 12.48 -14.19 -4.18
CA GLN A 49 13.44 -15.12 -4.76
C GLN A 49 14.09 -15.99 -3.68
N GLU A 50 14.62 -15.41 -2.61
CA GLU A 50 15.22 -16.14 -1.48
C GLU A 50 14.23 -17.07 -0.78
N ARG A 51 12.94 -16.68 -0.70
CA ARG A 51 11.91 -17.51 -0.06
C ARG A 51 11.56 -18.74 -0.89
N LEU A 52 11.72 -18.68 -2.21
CA LEU A 52 11.41 -19.78 -3.13
C LEU A 52 12.64 -20.57 -3.58
N ASN A 53 13.85 -20.09 -3.28
CA ASN A 53 15.10 -20.67 -3.75
C ASN A 53 15.06 -20.94 -5.27
N LEU A 54 14.70 -19.91 -6.04
CA LEU A 54 14.57 -20.01 -7.50
C LEU A 54 15.93 -20.25 -8.13
N SER A 55 15.98 -21.12 -9.14
CA SER A 55 17.16 -21.18 -10.02
C SER A 55 17.26 -19.93 -10.90
N ASP A 56 18.44 -19.67 -11.47
CA ASP A 56 18.64 -18.54 -12.38
C ASP A 56 17.70 -18.60 -13.59
N GLU A 57 17.46 -19.81 -14.12
CA GLU A 57 16.53 -20.00 -15.24
C GLU A 57 15.08 -19.75 -14.83
N GLN A 58 14.63 -20.24 -13.67
CA GLN A 58 13.30 -19.93 -13.15
C GLN A 58 13.13 -18.43 -12.92
N MET A 59 14.16 -17.77 -12.38
CA MET A 59 14.17 -16.32 -12.15
C MET A 59 14.04 -15.55 -13.45
N ARG A 60 14.79 -15.94 -14.49
CA ARG A 60 14.72 -15.33 -15.83
C ARG A 60 13.33 -15.47 -16.44
N GLN A 61 12.78 -16.69 -16.48
CA GLN A 61 11.45 -16.97 -17.02
C GLN A 61 10.35 -16.19 -16.27
N MET A 62 10.39 -16.17 -14.94
CA MET A 62 9.45 -15.39 -14.14
C MET A 62 9.63 -13.88 -14.36
N GLY A 63 10.88 -13.43 -14.56
CA GLY A 63 11.20 -12.03 -14.89
C GLY A 63 10.57 -11.59 -16.21
N GLU A 64 10.66 -12.41 -17.25
CA GLU A 64 10.07 -12.14 -18.56
C GLU A 64 8.54 -12.06 -18.50
N LEU A 65 7.92 -13.04 -17.81
CA LEU A 65 6.48 -13.04 -17.56
C LEU A 65 6.04 -11.77 -16.78
N ARG A 66 6.81 -11.37 -15.77
CA ARG A 66 6.54 -10.14 -15.01
C ARG A 66 6.66 -8.89 -15.89
N ALA A 67 7.69 -8.81 -16.72
CA ALA A 67 7.90 -7.68 -17.62
C ALA A 67 6.77 -7.58 -18.65
N LYS A 68 6.36 -8.72 -19.24
CA LYS A 68 5.23 -8.80 -20.15
C LYS A 68 3.94 -8.33 -19.49
N LEU A 69 3.60 -8.86 -18.31
CA LEU A 69 2.42 -8.43 -17.56
C LEU A 69 2.46 -6.92 -17.29
N PHE A 70 3.61 -6.39 -16.86
CA PHE A 70 3.75 -4.96 -16.58
C PHE A 70 3.48 -4.11 -17.82
N THR A 71 4.05 -4.48 -18.96
CA THR A 71 3.81 -3.80 -20.24
C THR A 71 2.34 -3.83 -20.64
N GLU A 72 1.66 -4.96 -20.46
CA GLU A 72 0.24 -5.10 -20.82
C GLU A 72 -0.70 -4.31 -19.90
N ILE A 73 -0.44 -4.28 -18.58
CA ILE A 73 -1.33 -3.60 -17.62
C ILE A 73 -1.04 -2.10 -17.48
N ARG A 74 0.14 -1.63 -17.87
CA ARG A 74 0.52 -0.21 -17.78
C ARG A 74 -0.50 0.73 -18.47
N PRO A 75 -0.92 0.50 -19.73
CA PRO A 75 -1.92 1.36 -20.36
C PRO A 75 -3.29 1.27 -19.66
N ILE A 76 -3.67 0.09 -19.17
CA ILE A 76 -4.94 -0.09 -18.44
C ILE A 76 -4.94 0.72 -17.13
N LYS A 77 -3.81 0.73 -16.41
CA LYS A 77 -3.64 1.56 -15.20
C LYS A 77 -3.70 3.05 -15.48
N ALA A 78 -3.18 3.51 -16.63
CA ALA A 78 -3.29 4.90 -17.03
C ALA A 78 -4.77 5.27 -17.25
N GLN A 79 -5.54 4.44 -17.96
CA GLN A 79 -6.98 4.66 -18.16
C GLN A 79 -7.76 4.68 -16.85
N ILE A 80 -7.45 3.78 -15.91
CA ILE A 80 -8.05 3.79 -14.56
C ILE A 80 -7.74 5.12 -13.85
N PHE A 81 -6.51 5.62 -13.96
CA PHE A 81 -6.14 6.89 -13.36
C PHE A 81 -6.94 8.05 -13.98
N ASP A 82 -7.03 8.11 -15.31
CA ASP A 82 -7.77 9.15 -16.01
C ASP A 82 -9.26 9.14 -15.59
N HIS A 83 -9.90 7.96 -15.54
CA HIS A 83 -11.30 7.86 -15.08
C HIS A 83 -11.48 8.21 -13.61
N ARG A 84 -10.49 7.95 -12.75
CA ARG A 84 -10.54 8.38 -11.34
C ARG A 84 -10.42 9.90 -11.21
N MET A 85 -9.61 10.55 -12.05
CA MET A 85 -9.54 12.01 -12.10
C MET A 85 -10.88 12.60 -12.55
N GLU A 86 -11.49 12.06 -13.60
CA GLU A 86 -12.82 12.45 -14.05
C GLU A 86 -13.89 12.26 -12.96
N LEU A 87 -13.79 11.18 -12.18
CA LEU A 87 -14.69 10.91 -11.06
C LEU A 87 -14.54 11.96 -9.95
N ILE A 88 -13.31 12.35 -9.61
CA ILE A 88 -13.05 13.43 -8.65
C ILE A 88 -13.65 14.74 -9.17
N ASP A 89 -13.45 15.05 -10.45
CA ASP A 89 -14.00 16.27 -11.07
C ASP A 89 -15.53 16.28 -11.06
N LEU A 90 -16.19 15.13 -11.26
CA LEU A 90 -17.65 15.01 -11.18
C LEU A 90 -18.17 15.24 -9.76
N VAL A 91 -17.48 14.72 -8.75
CA VAL A 91 -17.86 14.87 -7.34
C VAL A 91 -17.61 16.30 -6.83
N ALA A 92 -16.66 17.03 -7.43
CA ALA A 92 -16.33 18.41 -7.05
C ALA A 92 -17.32 19.47 -7.57
N ARG A 93 -18.27 19.11 -8.45
CA ARG A 93 -19.26 20.04 -9.01
C ARG A 93 -20.40 20.32 -8.02
N ASP A 94 -20.97 21.53 -8.10
CA ASP A 94 -22.12 21.94 -7.28
C ASP A 94 -23.36 21.04 -7.47
N SER A 95 -23.51 20.44 -8.66
CA SER A 95 -24.48 19.40 -8.94
C SER A 95 -23.80 18.15 -9.49
N VAL A 96 -24.05 17.02 -8.83
CA VAL A 96 -23.49 15.71 -9.21
C VAL A 96 -24.46 15.00 -10.15
N ASP A 97 -24.01 14.72 -11.38
CA ASP A 97 -24.73 13.81 -12.28
C ASP A 97 -24.43 12.36 -11.87
N SER A 98 -25.33 11.77 -11.08
CA SER A 98 -25.21 10.40 -10.61
C SER A 98 -25.09 9.38 -11.75
N LYS A 99 -25.70 9.63 -12.92
CA LYS A 99 -25.63 8.70 -14.05
C LYS A 99 -24.21 8.67 -14.63
N GLN A 100 -23.61 9.85 -14.83
CA GLN A 100 -22.21 9.95 -15.27
C GLN A 100 -21.25 9.35 -14.24
N LEU A 101 -21.50 9.58 -12.95
CA LEU A 101 -20.70 9.00 -11.87
C LEU A 101 -20.70 7.46 -11.92
N TYR A 102 -21.88 6.83 -12.01
CA TYR A 102 -21.98 5.37 -12.07
C TYR A 102 -21.35 4.79 -13.33
N GLN A 103 -21.47 5.47 -14.47
CA GLN A 103 -20.79 5.04 -15.71
C GLN A 103 -19.26 5.05 -15.56
N LYS A 104 -18.69 6.06 -14.88
CA LYS A 104 -17.22 6.09 -14.62
C LYS A 104 -16.79 4.98 -13.67
N ILE A 105 -17.59 4.67 -12.65
CA ILE A 105 -17.33 3.55 -11.74
C ILE A 105 -17.35 2.22 -12.49
N GLU A 106 -18.32 2.01 -13.39
CA GLU A 106 -18.41 0.79 -14.21
C GLU A 106 -17.17 0.62 -15.10
N LEU A 107 -16.75 1.69 -15.81
CA LEU A 107 -15.54 1.68 -16.63
C LEU A 107 -14.28 1.35 -15.82
N ILE A 108 -14.11 1.94 -14.63
CA ILE A 108 -13.00 1.62 -13.73
C ILE A 108 -13.05 0.14 -13.34
N THR A 109 -14.22 -0.37 -12.96
CA THR A 109 -14.41 -1.76 -12.52
C THR A 109 -14.08 -2.76 -13.63
N ASP A 110 -14.49 -2.46 -14.87
CA ASP A 110 -14.16 -3.30 -16.03
C ASP A 110 -12.67 -3.31 -16.36
N LEU A 111 -11.99 -2.18 -16.24
CA LEU A 111 -10.53 -2.10 -16.41
C LEU A 111 -9.79 -2.84 -15.29
N GLU A 112 -10.24 -2.71 -14.05
CA GLU A 112 -9.68 -3.44 -12.91
C GLU A 112 -9.86 -4.96 -13.08
N LYS A 113 -11.03 -5.40 -13.56
CA LYS A 113 -11.29 -6.80 -13.93
C LYS A 113 -10.29 -7.31 -14.96
N GLN A 114 -9.96 -6.53 -15.99
CA GLN A 114 -8.96 -6.91 -16.98
C GLN A 114 -7.56 -7.10 -16.35
N ILE A 115 -7.16 -6.21 -15.44
CA ILE A 115 -5.90 -6.36 -14.69
C ILE A 115 -5.92 -7.64 -13.85
N HIS A 116 -7.04 -7.94 -13.18
CA HIS A 116 -7.17 -9.14 -12.36
C HIS A 116 -7.08 -10.43 -13.18
N LEU A 117 -7.71 -10.47 -14.36
CA LEU A 117 -7.62 -11.61 -15.29
C LEU A 117 -6.17 -11.83 -15.73
N LYS A 118 -5.50 -10.80 -16.25
CA LYS A 118 -4.09 -10.88 -16.68
C LYS A 118 -3.15 -11.28 -15.55
N THR A 119 -3.37 -10.74 -14.36
CA THR A 119 -2.58 -11.10 -13.17
C THR A 119 -2.79 -12.57 -12.81
N THR A 120 -4.03 -13.06 -12.86
CA THR A 120 -4.36 -14.45 -12.56
C THR A 120 -3.75 -15.42 -13.58
N GLU A 121 -3.83 -15.10 -14.87
CA GLU A 121 -3.17 -15.84 -15.95
C GLU A 121 -1.66 -15.93 -15.70
N ASN A 122 -1.03 -14.81 -15.33
CA ASN A 122 0.40 -14.78 -15.03
C ASN A 122 0.76 -15.60 -13.78
N LEU A 123 -0.10 -15.63 -12.75
CA LEU A 123 0.06 -16.51 -11.59
C LEU A 123 -0.03 -18.00 -11.97
N LEU A 124 -0.90 -18.35 -12.92
CA LEU A 124 -0.99 -19.72 -13.44
C LEU A 124 0.28 -20.10 -14.20
N LEU A 125 0.85 -19.20 -15.00
CA LEU A 125 2.11 -19.41 -15.70
C LEU A 125 3.29 -19.56 -14.72
N TYR A 126 3.34 -18.80 -13.62
CA TYR A 126 4.35 -19.04 -12.59
C TYR A 126 4.28 -20.45 -12.00
N ARG A 127 3.08 -21.03 -11.85
CA ARG A 127 2.97 -22.41 -11.37
C ARG A 127 3.62 -23.39 -12.34
N THR A 128 3.62 -23.16 -13.66
CA THR A 128 4.26 -24.11 -14.60
C THR A 128 5.79 -24.09 -14.50
N ILE A 129 6.39 -22.98 -14.04
CA ILE A 129 7.84 -22.81 -13.86
C ILE A 129 8.33 -23.42 -12.54
N LEU A 130 7.53 -23.32 -11.48
CA LEU A 130 7.90 -23.75 -10.13
C LEU A 130 7.77 -25.26 -9.93
N THR A 131 8.67 -25.85 -9.12
CA THR A 131 8.55 -27.23 -8.64
C THR A 131 7.34 -27.40 -7.72
N PRO A 132 6.83 -28.63 -7.50
CA PRO A 132 5.74 -28.87 -6.57
C PRO A 132 5.94 -28.24 -5.18
N GLU A 133 7.15 -28.34 -4.63
CA GLU A 133 7.52 -27.82 -3.31
C GLU A 133 7.52 -26.28 -3.31
N GLN A 134 8.09 -25.67 -4.35
CA GLN A 134 8.09 -24.22 -4.53
C GLN A 134 6.68 -23.66 -4.70
N ARG A 135 5.77 -24.38 -5.36
CA ARG A 135 4.36 -23.97 -5.53
C ARG A 135 3.64 -23.82 -4.19
N GLU A 136 3.89 -24.71 -3.23
CA GLU A 136 3.27 -24.63 -1.90
C GLU A 136 3.70 -23.37 -1.16
N ILE A 137 5.01 -23.06 -1.21
CA ILE A 137 5.55 -21.84 -0.62
C ILE A 137 4.95 -20.64 -1.34
N PHE A 138 4.96 -20.64 -2.68
CA PHE A 138 4.44 -19.57 -3.51
C PHE A 138 2.98 -19.22 -3.18
N ILE A 139 2.11 -20.22 -3.02
CA ILE A 139 0.70 -20.00 -2.65
C ILE A 139 0.60 -19.32 -1.28
N LYS A 140 1.41 -19.72 -0.29
CA LYS A 140 1.46 -19.07 1.03
C LYS A 140 1.90 -17.60 0.91
N LEU A 141 2.90 -17.31 0.07
CA LEU A 141 3.38 -15.95 -0.17
C LEU A 141 2.30 -15.06 -0.79
N VAL A 142 1.64 -15.59 -1.81
CA VAL A 142 0.60 -14.89 -2.57
C VAL A 142 -0.63 -14.64 -1.72
N MET A 143 -1.09 -15.64 -0.96
CA MET A 143 -2.19 -15.47 0.00
C MET A 143 -1.85 -14.48 1.11
N GLY A 144 -0.63 -14.54 1.65
CA GLY A 144 -0.18 -13.59 2.67
C GLY A 144 -0.17 -12.14 2.18
N LYS A 145 0.10 -11.90 0.89
CA LYS A 145 0.03 -10.55 0.31
C LYS A 145 -1.40 -10.11 -0.04
N MET A 146 -2.25 -11.02 -0.49
CA MET A 146 -3.65 -10.70 -0.84
C MET A 146 -4.53 -10.44 0.38
N PHE A 147 -4.32 -11.17 1.47
CA PHE A 147 -5.14 -11.09 2.69
C PHE A 147 -4.36 -10.43 3.83
N GLY A 148 -3.74 -9.27 3.64
CA GLY A 148 -3.26 -8.46 4.77
C GLY A 148 -2.14 -9.02 5.68
N GLY A 149 -1.46 -10.11 5.30
CA GLY A 149 -0.30 -10.67 6.00
C GLY A 149 -0.44 -12.15 6.41
N GLU A 150 0.65 -12.72 6.97
CA GLU A 150 0.72 -14.16 7.32
C GLU A 150 -0.32 -14.59 8.37
N ARG A 151 -0.77 -13.66 9.24
CA ARG A 151 -1.75 -13.94 10.30
C ARG A 151 -3.15 -14.18 9.74
N GLU A 152 -3.58 -13.37 8.79
CA GLU A 152 -4.90 -13.50 8.15
C GLU A 152 -4.94 -14.66 7.14
N ALA A 153 -3.85 -14.88 6.40
CA ALA A 153 -3.70 -16.07 5.56
C ALA A 153 -3.79 -17.38 6.39
N SER A 154 -3.15 -17.42 7.56
CA SER A 154 -3.23 -18.56 8.48
C SER A 154 -4.65 -18.75 9.03
N ARG A 155 -5.36 -17.65 9.35
CA ARG A 155 -6.77 -17.69 9.77
C ARG A 155 -7.65 -18.28 8.67
N HIS A 156 -7.48 -17.85 7.41
CA HIS A 156 -8.22 -18.41 6.29
C HIS A 156 -7.94 -19.90 6.06
N GLN A 157 -6.68 -20.33 6.16
CA GLN A 157 -6.34 -21.75 6.07
C GLN A 157 -6.98 -22.58 7.19
N ARG A 158 -7.00 -22.05 8.42
CA ARG A 158 -7.69 -22.69 9.55
C ARG A 158 -9.20 -22.80 9.31
N LEU A 159 -9.84 -21.74 8.83
CA LEU A 159 -11.27 -21.73 8.50
C LEU A 159 -11.60 -22.71 7.35
N LYS A 160 -10.74 -22.79 6.32
CA LYS A 160 -10.90 -23.75 5.23
C LYS A 160 -10.79 -25.19 5.74
N LYS A 161 -9.82 -25.49 6.62
CA LYS A 161 -9.69 -26.81 7.25
C LYS A 161 -10.90 -27.16 8.12
N MET A 162 -11.42 -26.20 8.88
CA MET A 162 -12.64 -26.38 9.69
C MET A 162 -13.88 -26.68 8.83
N ARG A 163 -14.02 -26.02 7.67
CA ARG A 163 -15.10 -26.28 6.72
C ARG A 163 -15.01 -27.66 6.07
N LEU A 164 -13.80 -28.20 5.90
CA LEU A 164 -13.55 -29.48 5.25
C LEU A 164 -13.48 -30.66 6.22
N ASN A 165 -13.26 -30.43 7.52
CA ASN A 165 -13.24 -31.47 8.56
C ASN A 165 -13.68 -30.90 9.92
N PRO A 166 -15.00 -30.93 10.23
CA PRO A 166 -15.56 -30.34 11.44
C PRO A 166 -15.12 -31.05 12.74
N ASP A 167 -14.66 -32.31 12.67
CA ASP A 167 -14.26 -33.10 13.84
C ASP A 167 -12.83 -32.83 14.33
N SER A 168 -12.07 -32.01 13.60
CA SER A 168 -10.68 -31.67 13.92
C SER A 168 -10.50 -30.72 15.12
N VAL A 169 -11.59 -30.25 15.72
CA VAL A 169 -11.59 -29.34 16.88
C VAL A 169 -11.96 -30.12 18.15
N LYS A 170 -11.16 -31.10 18.52
CA LYS A 170 -11.10 -31.54 19.93
C LYS A 170 -9.97 -30.78 20.60
N ILE A 171 -10.33 -29.68 21.26
CA ILE A 171 -9.44 -28.95 22.16
C ILE A 171 -9.19 -29.90 23.35
N LYS A 172 -7.93 -30.27 23.56
CA LYS A 172 -7.46 -30.89 24.81
C LYS A 172 -7.41 -29.85 25.91
#